data_AF-N6V0Y4-F1
#
_entry.id   AF-N6V0Y4-F1
#
_cell.length_a   1.000
_cell.length_b   1.000
_cell.length_c   1.000
_cell.angle_alpha   90.00
_cell.angle_beta   90.00
_cell.angle_gamma   90.00
#
_symmetry.space_group_name_H-M   'P 1'
#
loop_
_entity.id
_entity.type
_entity.pdbx_description
1 polymer ?
#
loop_
_entity_poly.entity_id
_entity_poly.type
_entity_poly.pdbx_seq_one_letter_code
_entity_poly.pdbx_strand_id
1 'polypeptide(L)'
;MLTIKEKKQTKIGEEFIFSLKAPISFCNAIRRIMISEVPTYAIEDVYIYENTSSMDDEILAHRLGLIPIKGKPASDKEVITFTLEKEGPCTVYSSDLKSENGEVAFKNIPIVKLGEKQKIKIVCEAVPGIGKVHAKWQPCNAVYRIKDDEVEFFVETFGQMDGEEILKEAIKILKEKAFSFLHQLELLGDKDEKADENKS
;
A
#
# COMPACT_ATOMS: atom_id res chain seq x y z
N MET A 1 15.21 2.65 -21.34
CA MET A 1 14.48 3.94 -21.35
C MET A 1 13.09 3.68 -20.80
N LEU A 2 12.62 4.52 -19.86
CA LEU A 2 11.29 4.45 -19.27
C LEU A 2 10.38 5.43 -20.03
N THR A 3 9.22 4.97 -20.48
CA THR A 3 8.25 5.79 -21.23
C THR A 3 6.86 5.63 -20.63
N ILE A 4 6.26 6.71 -20.15
CA ILE A 4 4.86 6.72 -19.72
C ILE A 4 3.98 6.81 -20.98
N LYS A 5 3.03 5.89 -21.13
CA LYS A 5 2.15 5.79 -22.31
C LYS A 5 0.76 6.35 -22.04
N GLU A 6 0.15 5.93 -20.93
CA GLU A 6 -1.23 6.30 -20.61
C GLU A 6 -1.43 6.42 -19.10
N LYS A 7 -2.28 7.38 -18.73
CA LYS A 7 -2.83 7.58 -17.40
C LYS A 7 -4.31 7.83 -17.54
N LYS A 8 -5.12 6.96 -16.96
CA LYS A 8 -6.57 7.04 -17.07
C LYS A 8 -7.22 6.81 -15.72
N GLN A 9 -7.93 7.82 -15.24
CA GLN A 9 -8.71 7.71 -14.02
C GLN A 9 -9.89 6.75 -14.24
N THR A 10 -10.07 5.81 -13.32
CA THR A 10 -11.21 4.90 -13.29
C THR A 10 -12.07 5.16 -12.04
N LYS A 11 -13.16 4.39 -11.89
CA LYS A 11 -14.01 4.46 -10.70
C LYS A 11 -13.32 3.91 -9.43
N ILE A 12 -12.27 3.10 -9.60
CA ILE A 12 -11.62 2.34 -8.52
C ILE A 12 -10.12 2.68 -8.37
N GLY A 13 -9.65 3.74 -9.04
CA GLY A 13 -8.24 4.16 -8.99
C GLY A 13 -7.79 4.73 -10.33
N GLU A 14 -6.58 4.39 -10.74
CA GLU A 14 -5.94 4.81 -11.99
C GLU A 14 -5.44 3.58 -12.76
N GLU A 15 -5.73 3.54 -14.05
CA GLU A 15 -5.03 2.69 -15.03
C GLU A 15 -3.78 3.44 -15.50
N PHE A 16 -2.61 2.86 -15.26
CA PHE A 16 -1.32 3.44 -15.59
C PHE A 16 -0.51 2.48 -16.47
N ILE A 17 -0.15 2.94 -17.67
CA ILE A 17 0.60 2.16 -18.66
C ILE A 17 1.95 2.82 -18.91
N PHE A 18 3.02 2.05 -18.78
CA PHE A 18 4.37 2.48 -19.11
C PHE A 18 5.16 1.37 -19.79
N SER A 19 6.18 1.73 -20.59
CA SER A 19 7.16 0.77 -21.09
C SER A 19 8.54 0.99 -20.48
N LEU A 20 9.27 -0.10 -20.32
CA LEU A 20 10.62 -0.14 -19.80
C LEU A 20 11.49 -1.04 -20.68
N LYS A 21 12.53 -0.45 -21.27
CA LYS A 21 13.61 -1.20 -21.93
C LYS A 21 14.69 -1.56 -20.91
N ALA A 22 14.63 -2.78 -20.37
CA ALA A 22 15.56 -3.35 -19.39
C ALA A 22 15.49 -4.90 -19.42
N PRO A 23 16.46 -5.62 -18.84
CA PRO A 23 16.40 -7.08 -18.70
C PRO A 23 15.12 -7.54 -17.99
N ILE A 24 14.58 -8.69 -18.39
CA ILE A 24 13.32 -9.24 -17.84
C ILE A 24 13.39 -9.41 -16.31
N SER A 25 14.56 -9.78 -15.78
CA SER A 25 14.80 -9.88 -14.33
C SER A 25 14.56 -8.54 -13.62
N PHE A 26 15.01 -7.43 -14.20
CA PHE A 26 14.83 -6.10 -13.67
C PHE A 26 13.36 -5.65 -13.75
N CYS A 27 12.69 -5.91 -14.88
CA CYS A 27 11.27 -5.62 -15.04
C CYS A 27 10.42 -6.39 -14.02
N ASN A 28 10.68 -7.68 -13.81
CA ASN A 28 9.97 -8.46 -12.80
C ASN A 28 10.31 -8.00 -11.36
N ALA A 29 11.53 -7.54 -11.09
CA ALA A 29 11.87 -6.96 -9.80
C ALA A 29 11.04 -5.70 -9.51
N ILE A 30 10.97 -4.75 -10.45
CA ILE A 30 10.11 -3.56 -10.31
C ILE A 30 8.64 -3.97 -10.10
N ARG A 31 8.12 -4.92 -10.89
CA ARG A 31 6.74 -5.42 -10.72
C ARG A 31 6.48 -5.90 -9.29
N ARG A 32 7.39 -6.70 -8.74
CA ARG A 32 7.26 -7.27 -7.38
C ARG A 32 7.34 -6.20 -6.30
N ILE A 33 8.23 -5.22 -6.47
CA ILE A 33 8.36 -4.11 -5.51
C ILE A 33 7.09 -3.26 -5.52
N MET A 34 6.56 -2.91 -6.70
CA MET A 34 5.32 -2.15 -6.83
C MET A 34 4.15 -2.82 -6.10
N ILE A 35 4.02 -4.15 -6.20
CA ILE A 35 2.92 -4.89 -5.56
C ILE A 35 3.16 -5.07 -4.05
N SER A 36 4.37 -5.41 -3.62
CA SER A 36 4.59 -5.95 -2.28
C SER A 36 5.38 -5.07 -1.32
N GLU A 37 6.07 -4.04 -1.79
CA GLU A 37 7.04 -3.32 -0.97
C GLU A 37 6.85 -1.80 -0.94
N VAL A 38 6.05 -1.23 -1.85
CA VAL A 38 5.67 0.18 -1.76
C VAL A 38 4.75 0.37 -0.55
N PRO A 39 5.10 1.25 0.39
CA PRO A 39 4.34 1.43 1.62
C PRO A 39 3.05 2.23 1.39
N THR A 40 1.99 1.82 2.08
CA THR A 40 0.68 2.51 2.12
C THR A 40 0.14 2.58 3.53
N TYR A 41 -0.88 3.40 3.77
CA TYR A 41 -1.66 3.37 5.01
C TYR A 41 -2.79 2.35 4.91
N ALA A 42 -3.00 1.59 5.97
CA ALA A 42 -4.20 0.77 6.18
C ALA A 42 -4.52 0.71 7.67
N ILE A 43 -5.80 0.49 8.00
CA ILE A 43 -6.25 0.33 9.39
C ILE A 43 -5.65 -0.96 9.96
N GLU A 44 -4.91 -0.81 11.06
CA GLU A 44 -4.31 -1.92 11.81
C GLU A 44 -5.11 -2.20 13.08
N ASP A 45 -5.21 -1.19 13.94
CA ASP A 45 -5.87 -1.32 15.23
C ASP A 45 -7.29 -0.74 15.17
N VAL A 46 -8.24 -1.51 15.70
CA VAL A 46 -9.66 -1.12 15.79
C VAL A 46 -10.13 -1.28 17.22
N TYR A 47 -10.41 -0.15 17.86
CA TYR A 47 -10.94 -0.08 19.22
C TYR A 47 -12.46 0.05 19.15
N ILE A 48 -13.16 -1.01 19.53
CA ILE A 48 -14.62 -1.07 19.52
C ILE A 48 -15.13 -0.74 20.92
N TYR A 49 -15.85 0.37 21.04
CA TYR A 49 -16.48 0.81 22.30
C TYR A 49 -17.94 0.38 22.38
N GLU A 50 -18.63 0.36 21.24
CA GLU A 50 -19.99 -0.11 21.13
C GLU A 50 -20.17 -0.77 19.76
N ASN A 51 -20.66 -2.01 19.75
CA ASN A 51 -21.13 -2.69 18.55
C ASN A 51 -22.38 -3.50 18.91
N THR A 52 -23.55 -2.96 18.57
CA THR A 52 -24.81 -3.71 18.70
C THR A 52 -25.35 -4.13 17.33
N SER A 53 -24.50 -4.11 16.29
CA SER A 53 -24.87 -4.55 14.94
C SER A 53 -25.01 -6.07 14.88
N SER A 54 -25.44 -6.59 13.72
CA SER A 54 -25.49 -8.04 13.49
C SER A 54 -24.15 -8.66 13.09
N MET A 55 -23.06 -7.88 13.07
CA MET A 55 -21.75 -8.30 12.61
C MET A 55 -20.79 -8.39 13.78
N ASP A 56 -20.07 -9.51 13.86
CA ASP A 56 -19.05 -9.73 14.89
C ASP A 56 -17.88 -8.75 14.71
N ASP A 57 -17.23 -8.43 15.83
CA ASP A 57 -16.19 -7.42 15.95
C ASP A 57 -15.00 -7.69 15.02
N GLU A 58 -14.57 -8.93 14.91
CA GLU A 58 -13.43 -9.35 14.08
C GLU A 58 -13.74 -9.19 12.59
N ILE A 59 -14.98 -9.44 12.19
CA ILE A 59 -15.43 -9.26 10.80
C ILE A 59 -15.52 -7.77 10.47
N LEU A 60 -15.99 -6.95 11.41
CA LEU A 60 -16.02 -5.50 11.26
C LEU A 60 -14.59 -4.95 11.12
N ALA A 61 -13.68 -5.38 12.01
CA ALA A 61 -12.27 -5.00 11.97
C ALA A 61 -11.59 -5.42 10.65
N HIS A 62 -11.83 -6.64 10.19
CA HIS A 62 -11.31 -7.12 8.90
C HIS A 62 -11.79 -6.25 7.72
N ARG A 63 -13.08 -5.87 7.70
CA ARG A 63 -13.62 -4.99 6.65
C ARG A 63 -13.01 -3.60 6.70
N LEU A 64 -12.85 -3.02 7.89
CA LEU A 64 -12.20 -1.73 8.09
C LEU A 64 -10.74 -1.76 7.62
N GLY A 65 -10.01 -2.83 7.93
CA GLY A 65 -8.63 -3.03 7.50
C GLY A 65 -8.44 -3.00 5.99
N LEU A 66 -9.46 -3.38 5.21
CA LEU A 66 -9.42 -3.40 3.74
C LEU A 66 -9.91 -2.09 3.09
N ILE A 67 -10.32 -1.08 3.87
CA ILE A 67 -10.70 0.23 3.31
C ILE A 67 -9.41 0.96 2.92
N PRO A 68 -9.22 1.31 1.62
CA PRO A 68 -7.99 1.96 1.21
C PRO A 68 -7.94 3.40 1.72
N ILE A 69 -6.83 3.77 2.36
CA ILE A 69 -6.58 5.11 2.90
C ILE A 69 -5.64 5.86 1.97
N LYS A 70 -5.97 7.11 1.61
CA LYS A 70 -5.13 7.93 0.74
C LYS A 70 -3.88 8.39 1.46
N GLY A 71 -2.82 8.54 0.69
CA GLY A 71 -1.61 9.21 1.11
C GLY A 71 -0.39 8.32 0.98
N LYS A 72 0.75 9.00 0.91
CA LYS A 72 2.07 8.39 0.87
C LYS A 72 2.72 8.52 2.26
N PRO A 73 3.03 7.40 2.94
CA PRO A 73 3.78 7.44 4.19
C PRO A 73 5.14 8.12 4.02
N ALA A 74 5.47 9.08 4.90
CA ALA A 74 6.80 9.67 4.94
C ALA A 74 7.69 9.02 6.01
N SER A 75 7.10 8.49 7.08
CA SER A 75 7.75 7.68 8.11
C SER A 75 6.90 6.46 8.48
N ASP A 76 7.55 5.40 8.92
CA ASP A 76 6.96 4.19 9.52
C ASP A 76 6.24 4.41 10.86
N LYS A 77 6.42 5.57 11.49
CA LYS A 77 5.83 5.92 12.80
C LYS A 77 4.56 6.77 12.71
N GLU A 78 4.14 7.09 11.49
CA GLU A 78 2.93 7.89 11.29
C GLU A 78 1.69 7.09 11.68
N VAL A 79 0.74 7.76 12.33
CA VAL A 79 -0.55 7.17 12.71
C VAL A 79 -1.65 8.14 12.31
N ILE A 80 -2.64 7.63 11.59
CA ILE A 80 -3.84 8.37 11.21
C ILE A 80 -5.01 7.77 11.98
N THR A 81 -5.56 8.56 12.90
CA THR A 81 -6.74 8.15 13.68
C THR A 81 -8.02 8.45 12.92
N PHE A 82 -8.91 7.47 12.83
CA PHE A 82 -10.28 7.61 12.35
C PHE A 82 -11.27 7.34 13.48
N THR A 83 -12.39 8.05 13.46
CA THR A 83 -13.51 7.88 14.39
C THR A 83 -14.78 7.61 13.62
N LEU A 84 -15.63 6.73 14.15
CA LEU A 84 -16.91 6.40 13.56
C LEU A 84 -17.94 6.15 14.66
N GLU A 85 -19.00 6.96 14.65
CA GLU A 85 -20.14 6.83 15.56
C GLU A 85 -21.43 7.00 14.76
N LYS A 86 -22.31 6.00 14.80
CA LYS A 86 -23.55 5.99 14.02
C LYS A 86 -24.63 5.11 14.64
N GLU A 87 -25.88 5.53 14.47
CA GLU A 87 -27.08 4.80 14.92
C GLU A 87 -28.01 4.53 13.73
N GLY A 88 -28.63 3.35 13.71
CA GLY A 88 -29.55 2.91 12.66
C GLY A 88 -30.99 3.41 12.83
N PRO A 89 -31.84 3.26 11.79
CA PRO A 89 -31.62 2.42 10.63
C PRO A 89 -30.85 3.11 9.50
N CYS A 90 -29.67 2.59 9.14
CA CYS A 90 -28.87 3.11 8.04
C CYS A 90 -27.80 2.10 7.57
N THR A 91 -27.20 2.36 6.41
CA THR A 91 -25.93 1.71 6.03
C THR A 91 -24.78 2.61 6.42
N VAL A 92 -23.80 2.04 7.09
CA VAL A 92 -22.53 2.68 7.42
C VAL A 92 -21.60 2.51 6.23
N TYR A 93 -21.04 3.61 5.75
CA TYR A 93 -20.11 3.66 4.62
C TYR A 93 -18.73 4.16 5.06
N SER A 94 -17.73 3.94 4.23
CA SER A 94 -16.38 4.50 4.42
C SER A 94 -16.36 6.03 4.54
N SER A 95 -17.33 6.75 3.98
CA SER A 95 -17.48 8.20 4.19
C SER A 95 -17.80 8.59 5.63
N ASP A 96 -18.28 7.65 6.45
CA ASP A 96 -18.63 7.92 7.84
C ASP A 96 -17.40 7.89 8.77
N LEU A 97 -16.25 7.39 8.29
CA LEU A 97 -14.97 7.48 8.99
C LEU A 97 -14.44 8.91 8.95
N LYS A 98 -14.31 9.53 10.12
CA LYS A 98 -13.84 10.92 10.27
C LYS A 98 -12.41 10.95 10.80
N SER A 99 -11.56 11.75 10.16
CA SER A 99 -10.18 12.01 10.60
C SER A 99 -9.82 13.47 10.31
N GLU A 100 -8.90 14.04 11.09
CA GLU A 100 -8.37 15.39 10.87
C GLU A 100 -7.28 15.39 9.78
N ASN A 101 -6.48 14.31 9.72
CA ASN A 101 -5.25 14.26 8.93
C ASN A 101 -5.24 13.11 7.91
N GLY A 102 -6.39 12.50 7.63
CA GLY A 102 -6.52 11.38 6.71
C GLY A 102 -7.83 11.36 5.92
N GLU A 103 -7.78 10.78 4.73
CA GLU A 103 -8.97 10.59 3.88
C GLU A 103 -9.03 9.14 3.38
N VAL A 104 -10.24 8.56 3.36
CA VAL A 104 -10.50 7.30 2.65
C VAL A 104 -10.42 7.52 1.13
N ALA A 105 -9.90 6.53 0.40
CA ALA A 105 -9.81 6.59 -1.06
C ALA A 105 -11.20 6.64 -1.72
N PHE A 106 -12.13 5.85 -1.20
CA PHE A 106 -13.50 5.74 -1.70
C PHE A 106 -14.49 6.01 -0.58
N LYS A 107 -15.50 6.82 -0.86
CA LYS A 107 -16.51 7.27 0.12
C LYS A 107 -17.73 6.35 0.21
N ASN A 108 -17.89 5.42 -0.72
CA ASN A 108 -19.09 4.60 -0.89
C ASN A 108 -18.88 3.10 -0.62
N ILE A 109 -17.81 2.72 0.10
CA ILE A 109 -17.60 1.31 0.49
C ILE A 109 -18.52 1.01 1.66
N PRO A 110 -19.49 0.07 1.53
CA PRO A 110 -20.34 -0.30 2.66
C PRO A 110 -19.54 -1.07 3.71
N ILE A 111 -19.74 -0.74 4.98
CA ILE A 111 -19.08 -1.38 6.13
C ILE A 111 -20.05 -2.34 6.81
N VAL A 112 -21.17 -1.82 7.32
CA VAL A 112 -22.19 -2.61 8.03
C VAL A 112 -23.55 -1.95 7.86
N LYS A 113 -24.62 -2.74 7.89
CA LYS A 113 -26.01 -2.23 7.93
C LYS A 113 -26.51 -2.28 9.37
N LEU A 114 -27.06 -1.18 9.85
CA LEU A 114 -27.64 -1.05 11.18
C LEU A 114 -29.17 -1.07 11.06
N GLY A 115 -29.80 -1.95 11.83
CA GLY A 115 -31.24 -1.93 12.11
C GLY A 115 -31.63 -0.81 13.06
N GLU A 116 -32.91 -0.71 13.38
CA GLU A 116 -33.40 0.30 14.33
C GLU A 116 -32.69 0.19 15.68
N LYS A 117 -32.25 1.33 16.22
CA LYS A 117 -31.54 1.45 17.51
C LYS A 117 -30.21 0.70 17.61
N GLN A 118 -29.73 0.06 16.53
CA GLN A 118 -28.39 -0.50 16.52
C GLN A 118 -27.35 0.60 16.39
N LYS A 119 -26.26 0.51 17.17
CA LYS A 119 -25.21 1.52 17.24
C LYS A 119 -23.85 0.91 16.99
N ILE A 120 -22.97 1.73 16.46
CA ILE A 120 -21.53 1.48 16.44
C ILE A 120 -20.80 2.71 16.96
N LYS A 121 -19.75 2.47 17.74
CA LYS A 121 -18.79 3.48 18.17
C LYS A 121 -17.40 2.86 18.18
N ILE A 122 -16.58 3.29 17.24
CA ILE A 122 -15.23 2.74 17.04
C ILE A 122 -14.21 3.86 16.83
N VAL A 123 -12.97 3.56 17.20
CA VAL A 123 -11.78 4.34 16.85
C VAL A 123 -10.83 3.41 16.11
N CYS A 124 -10.25 3.86 15.02
CA CYS A 124 -9.31 3.08 14.21
C CYS A 124 -7.98 3.82 14.09
N GLU A 125 -6.87 3.09 14.08
CA GLU A 125 -5.54 3.63 13.79
C GLU A 125 -5.05 3.03 12.47
N ALA A 126 -4.81 3.90 11.49
CA ALA A 126 -4.18 3.51 10.24
C ALA A 126 -2.68 3.80 10.28
N VAL A 127 -1.90 2.79 9.94
CA VAL A 127 -0.43 2.82 10.01
C VAL A 127 0.19 2.46 8.66
N PRO A 128 1.40 2.96 8.37
CA PRO A 128 2.21 2.54 7.25
C PRO A 128 2.53 1.04 7.30
N GLY A 129 2.42 0.37 6.17
CA GLY A 129 2.86 -1.01 6.01
C GLY A 129 3.04 -1.39 4.54
N ILE A 130 3.42 -2.64 4.28
CA ILE A 130 3.73 -3.13 2.92
C ILE A 130 2.94 -4.40 2.58
N GLY A 131 2.59 -4.56 1.31
CA GLY A 131 1.83 -5.71 0.80
C GLY A 131 2.45 -7.08 1.10
N LYS A 132 3.78 -7.15 1.29
CA LYS A 132 4.50 -8.37 1.69
C LYS A 132 4.08 -8.87 3.08
N VAL A 133 3.67 -7.98 3.98
CA VAL A 133 3.24 -8.33 5.34
C VAL A 133 1.75 -8.72 5.33
N HIS A 134 0.91 -7.90 4.68
CA HIS A 134 -0.52 -8.17 4.55
C HIS A 134 -1.09 -7.50 3.29
N ALA A 135 -2.06 -8.14 2.64
CA ALA A 135 -2.67 -7.67 1.39
C ALA A 135 -3.34 -6.29 1.51
N LYS A 136 -3.74 -5.88 2.72
CA LYS A 136 -4.33 -4.54 2.98
C LYS A 136 -3.41 -3.37 2.65
N TRP A 137 -2.09 -3.61 2.62
CA TRP A 137 -1.10 -2.60 2.25
C TRP A 137 -0.60 -2.73 0.81
N GLN A 138 -1.17 -3.62 0.00
CA GLN A 138 -0.84 -3.71 -1.41
C GLN A 138 -1.42 -2.48 -2.14
N PRO A 139 -0.63 -1.66 -2.85
CA PRO A 139 -1.12 -0.42 -3.47
C PRO A 139 -1.76 -0.60 -4.84
N CYS A 140 -1.41 -1.68 -5.54
CA CYS A 140 -1.82 -1.90 -6.93
C CYS A 140 -1.79 -3.37 -7.35
N ASN A 141 -2.42 -3.63 -8.48
CA ASN A 141 -2.12 -4.77 -9.33
C ASN A 141 -1.18 -4.32 -10.46
N ALA A 142 -0.17 -5.13 -10.78
CA ALA A 142 0.74 -4.87 -11.88
C ALA A 142 1.03 -6.13 -12.69
N VAL A 143 0.81 -6.05 -14.00
CA VAL A 143 1.14 -7.08 -14.99
C VAL A 143 1.97 -6.48 -16.10
N TYR A 144 2.70 -7.31 -16.84
CA TYR A 144 3.42 -6.85 -18.02
C TYR A 144 3.35 -7.84 -19.16
N ARG A 145 3.56 -7.34 -20.37
CA ARG A 145 3.82 -8.14 -21.57
C ARG A 145 5.13 -7.73 -22.21
N ILE A 146 5.79 -8.69 -22.84
CA ILE A 146 7.03 -8.45 -23.59
C ILE A 146 6.64 -8.13 -25.04
N LYS A 147 7.14 -7.03 -25.57
CA LYS A 147 6.92 -6.58 -26.94
C LYS A 147 8.26 -6.16 -27.53
N ASP A 148 8.80 -7.00 -28.41
CA ASP A 148 10.14 -6.84 -29.00
C ASP A 148 11.21 -6.70 -27.89
N ASP A 149 11.96 -5.60 -27.88
CA ASP A 149 12.97 -5.29 -26.86
C ASP A 149 12.43 -4.48 -25.66
N GLU A 150 11.11 -4.26 -25.58
CA GLU A 150 10.48 -3.49 -24.51
C GLU A 150 9.50 -4.33 -23.68
N VAL A 151 9.43 -4.03 -22.39
CA VAL A 151 8.42 -4.58 -21.50
C VAL A 151 7.38 -3.51 -21.23
N GLU A 152 6.12 -3.78 -21.59
CA GLU A 152 4.99 -2.89 -21.35
C GLU A 152 4.22 -3.35 -20.13
N PHE A 153 4.08 -2.44 -19.16
CA PHE A 153 3.37 -2.64 -17.91
C PHE A 153 1.97 -2.08 -18.00
N PHE A 154 1.03 -2.81 -17.41
CA PHE A 154 -0.30 -2.34 -17.06
C PHE A 154 -0.43 -2.40 -15.54
N VAL A 155 -0.71 -1.25 -14.93
CA VAL A 155 -0.85 -1.08 -13.49
C VAL A 155 -2.23 -0.53 -13.20
N GLU A 156 -2.93 -1.17 -12.28
CA GLU A 156 -4.21 -0.70 -11.76
C GLU A 156 -4.04 -0.38 -10.28
N THR A 157 -4.21 0.88 -9.90
CA THR A 157 -4.08 1.32 -8.50
C THR A 157 -5.37 1.11 -7.72
N PHE A 158 -5.27 1.01 -6.39
CA PHE A 158 -6.43 0.93 -5.49
C PHE A 158 -6.83 2.28 -4.90
N GLY A 159 -6.42 3.40 -5.52
CA GLY A 159 -6.80 4.75 -5.12
C GLY A 159 -6.10 5.32 -3.87
N GLN A 160 -5.21 4.56 -3.22
CA GLN A 160 -4.38 5.05 -2.10
C GLN A 160 -3.30 6.03 -2.58
N MET A 161 -2.77 5.78 -3.78
CA MET A 161 -1.66 6.48 -4.40
C MET A 161 -1.77 6.38 -5.93
N ASP A 162 -1.26 7.38 -6.65
CA ASP A 162 -1.24 7.39 -8.12
C ASP A 162 -0.18 6.42 -8.68
N GLY A 163 -0.41 5.88 -9.87
CA GLY A 163 0.44 4.86 -10.48
C GLY A 163 1.88 5.34 -10.74
N GLU A 164 2.04 6.61 -11.11
CA GLU A 164 3.38 7.20 -11.25
C GLU A 164 4.11 7.33 -9.91
N GLU A 165 3.40 7.67 -8.83
CA GLU A 165 3.98 7.76 -7.50
C GLU A 165 4.41 6.39 -6.98
N ILE A 166 3.58 5.35 -7.20
CA ILE A 166 3.92 3.96 -6.89
C ILE A 166 5.18 3.55 -7.65
N LEU A 167 5.29 3.87 -8.95
CA LEU A 167 6.47 3.57 -9.74
C LEU A 167 7.71 4.31 -9.22
N LYS A 168 7.60 5.59 -8.88
CA LYS A 168 8.70 6.38 -8.30
C LYS A 168 9.18 5.78 -6.99
N GLU A 169 8.26 5.38 -6.10
CA GLU A 169 8.63 4.77 -4.82
C GLU A 169 9.26 3.39 -5.02
N ALA A 170 8.75 2.58 -5.96
CA ALA A 170 9.34 1.30 -6.29
C ALA A 170 10.79 1.44 -6.82
N ILE A 171 11.05 2.44 -7.67
CA ILE A 171 12.41 2.75 -8.16
C ILE A 171 13.32 3.16 -6.99
N LYS A 172 12.82 3.99 -6.07
CA LYS A 172 13.56 4.40 -4.87
C LYS A 172 13.93 3.20 -4.00
N ILE A 173 12.97 2.32 -3.69
CA ILE A 173 13.20 1.10 -2.91
C ILE A 173 14.23 0.19 -3.60
N LEU A 174 14.12 0.00 -4.92
CA LEU A 174 15.07 -0.80 -5.68
C LEU A 174 16.50 -0.22 -5.60
N LYS A 175 16.62 1.10 -5.70
CA LYS A 175 17.90 1.81 -5.57
C LYS A 175 18.51 1.63 -4.17
N GLU A 176 17.70 1.82 -3.13
CA GLU A 176 18.15 1.67 -1.74
C GLU A 176 18.62 0.24 -1.44
N LYS A 177 17.90 -0.77 -1.94
CA LYS A 177 18.30 -2.17 -1.81
C LYS A 177 19.61 -2.48 -2.52
N ALA A 178 19.78 -1.98 -3.75
CA ALA A 178 21.03 -2.17 -4.49
C ALA A 178 22.22 -1.50 -3.78
N PHE A 179 22.02 -0.29 -3.24
CA PHE A 179 23.05 0.43 -2.49
C PHE A 179 23.42 -0.29 -1.18
N SER A 180 22.42 -0.73 -0.41
CA SER A 180 22.63 -1.50 0.81
C SER A 180 23.40 -2.80 0.54
N PHE A 181 23.05 -3.50 -0.55
CA PHE A 181 23.75 -4.72 -0.96
C PHE A 181 25.19 -4.44 -1.40
N LEU A 182 25.44 -3.38 -2.18
CA LEU A 182 26.79 -2.97 -2.58
C LEU A 182 27.66 -2.70 -1.35
N HIS A 183 27.16 -1.94 -0.39
CA HIS A 183 27.88 -1.65 0.85
C HIS A 183 28.23 -2.93 1.64
N GLN A 184 27.32 -3.91 1.69
CA GLN A 184 27.60 -5.20 2.33
C GLN A 184 28.72 -5.98 1.64
N LEU A 185 28.80 -5.91 0.31
CA LEU A 185 29.87 -6.55 -0.47
C LEU A 185 31.23 -5.88 -0.21
N GLU A 186 31.28 -4.56 -0.14
CA GLU A 186 32.50 -3.80 0.18
C GLU A 186 33.04 -4.20 1.57
N LEU A 187 32.15 -4.28 2.57
CA LEU A 187 32.52 -4.72 3.93
C LEU A 187 33.01 -6.17 4.00
N LEU A 188 32.63 -7.03 3.05
CA LEU A 188 33.14 -8.39 2.93
C LEU A 188 34.55 -8.39 2.33
N GLY A 189 34.78 -7.61 1.27
CA GLY A 189 36.10 -7.47 0.65
C GLY A 189 37.17 -6.94 1.61
N ASP A 190 36.83 -5.93 2.41
CA ASP A 190 37.75 -5.36 3.41
C ASP A 190 38.15 -6.34 4.54
N LYS A 191 37.33 -7.37 4.80
CA LYS A 191 37.64 -8.41 5.78
C LYS A 191 38.65 -9.42 5.25
N ASP A 192 38.61 -9.70 3.96
CA ASP A 192 39.56 -10.61 3.32
C ASP A 192 40.96 -9.97 3.23
N GLU A 193 41.06 -8.67 2.95
CA GLU A 193 42.35 -7.95 2.91
C GLU A 193 43.04 -7.91 4.30
N LYS A 194 42.28 -7.68 5.39
CA LYS A 194 42.82 -7.67 6.76
C LYS A 194 43.18 -9.05 7.31
N ALA A 195 42.61 -10.12 6.74
CA ALA A 195 42.95 -11.49 7.09
C ALA A 195 44.27 -11.94 6.45
N ASP A 196 44.63 -11.38 5.29
CA ASP A 196 45.89 -11.64 4.62
C ASP A 196 47.05 -10.78 5.16
N GLU A 197 46.79 -9.55 5.62
CA GLU A 197 47.83 -8.73 6.28
C GLU A 197 48.29 -9.29 7.64
N ASN A 198 47.43 -9.99 8.39
CA ASN A 198 47.79 -10.61 9.69
C ASN A 198 48.47 -11.99 9.56
N LYS A 199 48.72 -12.47 8.34
CA LYS A 199 49.45 -13.73 8.07
C LYS A 199 50.88 -13.49 7.58
N SER A 200 51.33 -12.24 7.49
CA SER A 200 52.71 -11.84 7.16
C SER A 200 53.46 -11.39 8.42
#